data_AF-I3IQ04-F1
#
_entry.id   AF-I3IQ04-F1
#
_cell.length_a   1.000
_cell.length_b   1.000
_cell.length_c   1.000
_cell.angle_alpha   90.00
_cell.angle_beta   90.00
_cell.angle_gamma   90.00
#
_symmetry.space_group_name_H-M   'P 1'
#
loop_
_entity.id
_entity.type
_entity.pdbx_description
1 polymer ?
#
loop_
_entity_poly.entity_id
_entity_poly.type
_entity_poly.pdbx_seq_one_letter_code
_entity_poly.pdbx_strand_id
1 'polypeptide(L)' 'MNIVDIAQLLTEFEREKLLILFRILPKEIASEVFSYIPLELQQYVIESITDGEIKDIVSKLFLNDAVDFLE' A
#
# COMPACT_ATOMS: atom_id res chain seq x y z
N MET A 1 -6.65 17.29 2.32
CA MET A 1 -6.32 16.35 1.23
C MET A 1 -7.59 15.59 0.93
N ASN A 2 -8.08 15.64 -0.30
CA ASN A 2 -9.31 14.96 -0.70
C ASN A 2 -9.02 13.50 -1.07
N ILE A 3 -10.06 12.67 -1.23
CA ILE A 3 -9.93 11.24 -1.55
C ILE A 3 -9.10 11.01 -2.82
N VAL A 4 -9.30 11.84 -3.84
CA VAL A 4 -8.58 11.76 -5.12
C VAL A 4 -7.09 12.00 -4.93
N ASP A 5 -6.72 12.98 -4.10
CA ASP A 5 -5.31 13.29 -3.79
C ASP A 5 -4.64 12.10 -3.07
N ILE A 6 -5.36 11.45 -2.14
CA ILE A 6 -4.86 10.26 -1.44
C ILE A 6 -4.66 9.10 -2.44
N ALA A 7 -5.60 8.89 -3.35
CA ALA A 7 -5.49 7.85 -4.37
C ALA A 7 -4.29 8.08 -5.29
N GLN A 8 -4.09 9.32 -5.76
CA GLN A 8 -2.92 9.68 -6.57
C GLN A 8 -1.62 9.45 -5.79
N LEU A 9 -1.56 9.93 -4.55
CA LEU A 9 -0.38 9.73 -3.69
C LEU A 9 -0.06 8.25 -3.51
N LEU A 10 -1.07 7.40 -3.27
CA LEU A 10 -0.85 5.94 -3.16
C LEU A 10 -0.25 5.34 -4.42
N THR A 11 -0.65 5.81 -5.60
CA THR A 11 -0.16 5.27 -6.89
C THR A 11 1.29 5.63 -7.20
N GLU A 12 1.85 6.62 -6.49
CA GLU A 12 3.27 7.01 -6.62
C GLU A 12 4.21 6.06 -5.87
N PHE A 13 3.68 5.26 -4.93
CA PHE A 13 4.47 4.30 -4.17
C PHE A 13 4.60 2.96 -4.89
N GLU A 14 5.70 2.28 -4.60
CA GLU A 14 5.86 0.86 -4.94
C GLU A 14 4.73 0.03 -4.34
N ARG A 15 4.35 -1.05 -5.03
CA ARG A 15 3.19 -1.89 -4.68
C ARG A 15 3.19 -2.32 -3.22
N GLU A 16 4.35 -2.71 -2.70
CA GLU A 16 4.55 -3.13 -1.32
C GLU A 16 4.21 -2.00 -0.31
N LYS A 17 4.71 -0.79 -0.55
CA LYS A 17 4.45 0.40 0.29
C LYS A 17 3.00 0.87 0.15
N LEU A 18 2.44 0.84 -1.05
CA LEU A 18 1.03 1.13 -1.31
C LEU A 18 0.12 0.26 -0.45
N LEU A 19 0.37 -1.06 -0.39
CA LEU A 19 -0.44 -1.99 0.40
C LEU A 19 -0.45 -1.67 1.89
N ILE A 20 0.71 -1.33 2.43
CA ILE A 20 0.85 -0.93 3.84
C ILE A 20 0.07 0.36 4.10
N LEU A 21 0.27 1.37 3.26
CA LEU A 21 -0.43 2.65 3.37
C LEU A 21 -1.95 2.46 3.26
N PHE A 22 -2.40 1.63 2.31
CA PHE A 22 -3.81 1.31 2.14
C PHE A 22 -4.42 0.66 3.39
N ARG A 23 -3.69 -0.25 4.07
CA ARG A 23 -4.15 -0.87 5.33
C ARG A 23 -4.16 0.06 6.53
N ILE A 24 -3.38 1.14 6.52
CA ILE A 24 -3.34 2.13 7.61
C ILE A 24 -4.53 3.09 7.52
N LEU A 25 -5.12 3.25 6.33
CA LEU A 25 -6.27 4.14 6.16
C LEU A 25 -7.48 3.66 6.98
N PRO A 26 -8.26 4.60 7.56
CA PRO A 26 -9.60 4.29 8.09
C PRO A 26 -10.45 3.58 7.04
N LYS A 27 -11.28 2.63 7.46
CA LYS A 27 -12.05 1.77 6.55
C LYS A 27 -12.90 2.56 5.56
N GLU A 28 -13.49 3.65 6.02
CA GLU A 28 -14.33 4.56 5.23
C GLU A 28 -13.49 5.20 4.11
N ILE A 29 -12.30 5.71 4.45
CA ILE A 29 -11.39 6.33 3.48
C ILE A 29 -10.82 5.28 2.52
N ALA A 30 -10.42 4.11 3.02
CA ALA A 30 -9.88 3.03 2.21
C ALA A 30 -10.89 2.58 1.14
N SER A 31 -12.18 2.44 1.51
CA SER A 31 -13.24 2.09 0.56
C SER A 31 -13.41 3.11 -0.54
N GLU A 32 -13.34 4.40 -0.21
CA GLU A 32 -13.48 5.47 -1.21
C GLU A 32 -12.23 5.51 -2.10
N VAL A 33 -11.04 5.53 -1.52
CA VAL A 33 -9.75 5.56 -2.24
C VAL A 33 -9.59 4.35 -3.17
N PHE A 34 -10.04 3.16 -2.75
CA PHE A 34 -10.00 1.95 -3.57
C PHE A 34 -10.71 2.13 -4.92
N SER A 35 -11.79 2.90 -4.96
CA SER A 35 -12.52 3.17 -6.22
C SER A 35 -11.79 4.11 -7.18
N TYR A 36 -10.78 4.85 -6.69
CA TYR A 36 -10.03 5.85 -7.46
C TYR A 36 -8.63 5.38 -7.89
N ILE A 37 -8.13 4.25 -7.38
CA ILE A 37 -6.86 3.68 -7.84
C ILE A 37 -7.04 2.82 -9.11
N PRO A 38 -6.01 2.65 -9.95
CA PRO A 38 -6.07 1.82 -11.16
C PRO A 38 -6.48 0.36 -10.87
N LEU A 39 -7.15 -0.27 -11.83
CA LEU A 39 -7.70 -1.62 -11.70
C LEU A 39 -6.62 -2.65 -11.34
N GLU A 40 -5.42 -2.49 -11.87
CA GLU A 40 -4.28 -3.37 -11.57
C GLU A 40 -3.89 -3.31 -10.10
N LEU A 41 -3.97 -2.13 -9.48
CA LEU A 41 -3.69 -1.96 -8.05
C LEU A 41 -4.87 -2.43 -7.19
N GLN A 42 -6.11 -2.25 -7.65
CA GLN A 42 -7.28 -2.83 -6.98
C GLN A 42 -7.17 -4.35 -6.89
N GLN A 43 -6.83 -5.01 -8.01
CA GLN A 43 -6.62 -6.46 -8.04
C GLN A 43 -5.49 -6.89 -7.10
N TYR A 44 -4.35 -6.19 -7.15
CA TYR A 44 -3.22 -6.47 -6.27
C TYR A 44 -3.59 -6.37 -4.78
N VAL A 45 -4.36 -5.35 -4.39
CA VAL A 45 -4.86 -5.18 -3.02
C VAL A 45 -5.77 -6.34 -2.62
N ILE A 46 -6.67 -6.78 -3.49
CA ILE A 46 -7.57 -7.91 -3.23
C ILE A 46 -6.79 -9.22 -3.06
N GLU A 47 -5.82 -9.47 -3.95
CA GLU A 47 -4.99 -10.68 -3.90
C GLU A 47 -4.13 -10.73 -2.63
N SER A 48 -3.69 -9.57 -2.13
CA SER A 48 -2.78 -9.45 -0.98
C SER A 48 -3.50 -9.24 0.36
N ILE A 49 -4.80 -9.53 0.44
CA ILE A 49 -5.58 -9.39 1.68
C ILE A 49 -5.16 -10.39 2.78
N THR A 50 -4.37 -11.42 2.46
CA THR A 50 -3.92 -12.37 3.47
C THR A 50 -2.90 -11.74 4.42
N ASP A 51 -3.09 -11.94 5.74
CA ASP A 51 -2.21 -11.34 6.74
C ASP A 51 -0.77 -11.89 6.71
N GLY A 52 -0.58 -13.09 6.14
CA GLY A 52 0.74 -13.70 5.97
C GLY A 52 1.61 -12.97 4.95
N GLU A 53 1.06 -12.66 3.78
CA GLU A 53 1.79 -11.96 2.71
C GLU A 53 2.25 -10.58 3.15
N ILE A 54 1.41 -9.87 3.91
CA ILE A 54 1.75 -8.55 4.43
C ILE A 54 2.89 -8.60 5.44
N LYS A 55 2.92 -9.61 6.31
CA LYS A 55 4.03 -9.76 7.25
C LYS A 55 5.36 -9.92 6.52
N ASP A 56 5.37 -10.67 5.44
CA ASP A 56 6.56 -10.87 4.61
C ASP A 56 6.96 -9.59 3.88
N ILE A 57 6.00 -8.84 3.33
CA ILE A 57 6.23 -7.53 2.70
C ILE A 57 6.84 -6.54 3.70
N VAL A 58 6.22 -6.40 4.87
CA VAL A 58 6.70 -5.50 5.94
C VAL A 58 8.12 -5.89 6.37
N SER A 59 8.40 -7.18 6.54
CA SER A 59 9.73 -7.66 6.93
C SER A 59 10.79 -7.34 5.87
N LYS A 60 10.46 -7.46 4.58
CA LYS A 60 11.35 -7.13 3.47
C LYS A 60 11.63 -5.63 3.40
N LEU A 61 10.61 -4.79 3.54
CA LEU A 61 10.77 -3.35 3.54
C LEU A 61 11.69 -2.87 4.66
N PHE A 62 11.50 -3.38 5.89
CA PHE A 62 12.40 -3.07 7.01
C PHE A 62 13.84 -3.51 6.74
N LEU A 63 14.04 -4.66 6.07
CA LEU A 63 15.37 -5.13 5.72
C LEU A 63 16.03 -4.23 4.66
N ASN A 64 15.28 -3.83 3.62
CA ASN A 64 15.79 -2.91 2.60
C ASN A 64 16.16 -1.56 3.20
N ASP A 65 15.31 -0.96 4.03
CA ASP A 65 15.59 0.33 4.67
C ASP A 65 16.83 0.26 5.59
N ALA A 66 17.05 -0.89 6.25
CA ALA A 66 18.24 -1.12 7.06
C ALA A 66 19.52 -1.31 6.21
N VAL A 67 19.40 -1.87 5.01
CA VAL A 67 20.49 -1.95 4.03
C VAL A 67 20.84 -0.56 3.50
N ASP A 68 19.84 0.23 3.10
CA ASP A 68 20.00 1.61 2.62
C ASP A 68 20.71 2.51 3.65
N PHE A 69 20.55 2.23 4.96
CA PHE A 69 21.23 2.97 6.03
C PHE A 69 22.73 2.65 6.16
N LEU A 70 23.17 1.48 5.71
CA LEU A 70 24.56 1.02 5.84
C LEU A 70 25.40 1.31 4.59
N GLU A 71 24.79 1.77 3.51
CA GLU A 71 25.45 2.27 2.28
C GLU A 71 25.95 3.71 2.45
#